data_AF-A0A962Z7F5-F1
#
_entry.id   AF-A0A962Z7F5-F1
#
_cell.length_a   1.000
_cell.length_b   1.000
_cell.length_c   1.000
_cell.angle_alpha   90.00
_cell.angle_beta   90.00
_cell.angle_gamma   90.00
#
_symmetry.space_group_name_H-M   'P 1'
#
loop_
_entity.id
_entity.type
_entity.pdbx_description
1 polymer ?
#
loop_
_entity_poly.entity_id
_entity_poly.type
_entity_poly.pdbx_seq_one_letter_code
_entity_poly.pdbx_strand_id
1 'polypeptide(L)' 'MNEPKPKTETFTMRVPRGYFDPVDDWRRVQPDLPSRAEAIRRLVDIGLEKDRDEKDRDEKDRDEKERRA' A
#
# COMPACT_ATOMS: atom_id res chain seq x y z
N MET A 1 0.02 -33.40 5.62
CA MET A 1 0.89 -32.89 4.55
C MET A 1 0.90 -31.38 4.68
N ASN A 2 2.05 -30.76 4.93
CA ASN A 2 2.17 -29.30 5.01
C ASN A 2 2.58 -28.82 3.62
N GLU A 3 1.63 -28.42 2.80
CA GLU A 3 1.91 -27.92 1.46
C GLU A 3 2.58 -26.53 1.58
N PRO A 4 3.77 -26.32 1.00
CA PRO A 4 4.41 -25.02 1.07
C PRO A 4 3.55 -24.02 0.31
N LYS A 5 2.97 -23.06 1.03
CA LYS A 5 2.17 -21.99 0.43
C LYS A 5 3.00 -21.32 -0.67
N PRO A 6 2.42 -21.06 -1.85
CA PRO A 6 3.14 -20.37 -2.90
C PRO A 6 3.56 -18.99 -2.39
N LYS A 7 4.81 -18.59 -2.68
CA LYS A 7 5.37 -17.30 -2.24
C LYS A 7 4.65 -16.10 -2.85
N THR A 8 3.85 -16.32 -3.89
CA THR A 8 3.07 -15.31 -4.63
C THR A 8 1.75 -15.90 -5.11
N GLU A 9 0.69 -15.10 -5.12
CA GLU A 9 -0.63 -15.48 -5.63
C GLU A 9 -1.04 -14.56 -6.80
N THR A 10 -1.77 -15.11 -7.77
CA THR A 10 -2.34 -14.32 -8.89
C THR A 10 -3.68 -13.75 -8.48
N PHE A 11 -3.87 -12.45 -8.71
CA PHE A 11 -5.12 -11.76 -8.44
C PHE A 11 -5.76 -11.25 -9.74
N THR A 12 -7.05 -11.53 -9.93
CA THR A 12 -7.84 -11.04 -11.07
C THR A 12 -8.88 -10.04 -10.60
N MET A 13 -8.93 -8.86 -11.22
CA MET A 13 -9.87 -7.80 -10.88
C MET A 13 -10.48 -7.14 -12.13
N ARG A 14 -11.76 -6.77 -12.05
CA ARG A 14 -12.40 -5.91 -13.05
C ARG A 14 -12.37 -4.46 -12.56
N VAL A 15 -11.90 -3.56 -13.42
CA VAL A 15 -11.82 -2.12 -13.14
C VAL A 15 -12.26 -1.32 -14.37
N PRO A 16 -12.68 -0.05 -14.19
CA PRO A 16 -12.94 0.86 -15.29
C PRO A 16 -11.73 1.07 -16.20
N ARG A 17 -11.96 1.56 -17.42
CA ARG A 17 -10.88 1.98 -18.32
C ARG A 17 -10.09 3.12 -17.67
N GLY A 18 -8.77 3.08 -17.82
CA GLY A 18 -7.86 4.08 -17.29
C GLY A 18 -7.58 3.99 -15.78
N TYR A 19 -8.16 3.02 -15.07
CA TYR A 19 -7.91 2.85 -13.63
C TYR A 19 -6.42 2.69 -13.28
N PHE A 20 -5.64 2.07 -14.17
CA PHE A 20 -4.21 1.87 -13.97
C PHE A 20 -3.34 3.00 -14.55
N ASP A 21 -3.91 4.02 -15.20
CA ASP A 21 -3.13 5.12 -15.78
C ASP A 21 -2.29 5.85 -14.73
N PRO A 22 -2.81 6.18 -13.52
CA PRO A 22 -1.99 6.79 -12.48
C PRO A 22 -0.84 5.90 -12.01
N VAL A 23 -1.04 4.58 -11.98
CA VAL A 23 0.01 3.61 -11.63
C VAL A 23 1.07 3.55 -12.72
N ASP A 24 0.67 3.62 -13.99
CA ASP A 24 1.57 3.64 -15.13
C ASP A 24 2.36 4.96 -15.22
N ASP A 25 1.76 6.08 -14.83
CA ASP A 25 2.44 7.37 -14.75
C ASP A 25 3.45 7.40 -13.59
N TRP A 26 3.05 6.88 -12.43
CA TRP A 26 3.95 6.78 -11.29
C TRP A 26 5.15 5.87 -11.58
N ARG A 27 4.95 4.71 -12.23
CA ARG A 27 6.07 3.80 -12.53
C ARG A 27 7.05 4.40 -13.55
N ARG A 28 6.58 5.25 -14.48
CA ARG A 28 7.40 5.87 -15.54
C ARG A 28 8.50 6.77 -15.00
N VAL A 29 8.28 7.37 -13.83
CA VAL A 29 9.24 8.27 -13.18
C VAL A 29 10.15 7.56 -12.18
N GLN A 30 9.96 6.26 -11.95
CA GLN A 30 10.83 5.48 -11.07
C GLN A 30 12.14 5.13 -11.77
N PRO A 31 13.28 5.14 -11.04
CA PRO A 31 14.60 4.93 -11.62
C PRO A 31 14.79 3.53 -12.23
N ASP A 32 14.09 2.53 -11.69
CA ASP A 32 14.15 1.13 -12.12
C ASP A 32 13.00 0.71 -13.05
N LEU A 33 12.08 1.64 -13.36
CA LEU A 33 10.89 1.41 -14.20
C LEU A 33 10.17 0.08 -13.88
N PRO A 34 9.61 -0.07 -12.67
CA PRO A 34 9.12 -1.35 -12.19
C PRO A 34 7.95 -1.87 -13.02
N SER A 35 7.77 -3.20 -13.03
CA SER A 35 6.58 -3.81 -13.62
C SER A 35 5.31 -3.26 -12.97
N ARG A 36 4.16 -3.32 -13.66
CA ARG A 36 2.90 -2.81 -13.08
C ARG A 36 2.54 -3.52 -11.78
N ALA A 37 2.75 -4.84 -11.69
CA ALA A 37 2.52 -5.60 -10.47
C ALA A 37 3.41 -5.11 -9.31
N GLU A 38 4.68 -4.84 -9.61
CA GLU A 38 5.63 -4.34 -8.60
C GLU A 38 5.30 -2.90 -8.17
N ALA A 39 4.90 -2.06 -9.11
CA ALA A 39 4.42 -0.71 -8.80
C ALA A 39 3.21 -0.73 -7.88
N ILE A 40 2.24 -1.62 -8.13
CA ILE A 40 1.08 -1.81 -7.26
C ILE A 40 1.52 -2.25 -5.86
N ARG A 41 2.45 -3.20 -5.72
CA ARG A 41 2.95 -3.63 -4.40
C ARG A 41 3.54 -2.47 -3.61
N ARG A 42 4.45 -1.71 -4.22
CA ARG A 42 5.08 -0.54 -3.59
C ARG A 42 4.06 0.50 -3.17
N LEU A 43 3.09 0.81 -4.03
CA LEU A 43 2.04 1.78 -3.73
C LEU A 43 1.12 1.30 -2.59
N VAL A 44 0.83 0.00 -2.52
CA VAL A 44 0.07 -0.58 -1.40
C VAL A 44 0.86 -0.47 -0.09
N ASP A 45 2.14 -0.81 -0.09
CA ASP A 45 2.99 -0.70 1.11
C ASP A 45 3.06 0.76 1.61
N ILE A 46 3.28 1.72 0.70
CA ILE A 46 3.27 3.15 1.02
C ILE A 46 1.93 3.58 1.62
N GLY A 47 0.80 3.15 1.02
CA GLY A 47 -0.53 3.48 1.51
C GLY A 47 -0.81 2.92 2.90
N LEU A 48 -0.38 1.68 3.17
CA LEU A 48 -0.54 1.03 4.46
C LEU A 48 0.38 1.62 5.54
N GLU A 49 1.58 2.04 5.19
CA GLU A 49 2.48 2.76 6.11
C GLU A 49 1.85 4.09 6.53
N LYS A 50 1.32 4.86 5.58
CA LYS A 50 0.65 6.14 5.87
C LYS A 50 -0.57 6.00 6.79
N ASP A 51 -1.39 4.98 6.58
CA ASP A 51 -2.56 4.70 7.45
C ASP A 51 -2.14 4.35 8.88
N ARG A 52 -1.03 3.61 9.06
CA ARG A 52 -0.48 3.33 10.40
C ARG A 52 0.07 4.58 11.07
N ASP A 53 0.86 5.37 10.33
CA ASP A 53 1.43 6.63 10.84
C ASP A 53 0.34 7.64 11.27
N GLU A 54 -0.81 7.64 10.59
CA GLU A 54 -1.97 8.45 10.96
C GLU A 54 -2.60 7.96 12.27
N LYS A 55 -2.83 6.65 12.41
CA LYS A 55 -3.41 6.06 13.61
C LYS A 55 -2.52 6.22 14.84
N ASP A 56 -1.22 6.01 14.69
CA ASP A 56 -0.25 6.18 15.78
C ASP A 56 -0.19 7.63 16.27
N ARG A 57 -0.43 8.61 15.39
CA ARG A 57 -0.53 10.03 15.77
C ARG A 57 -1.84 10.31 16.51
N ASP A 58 -2.96 9.84 15.97
CA ASP A 58 -4.27 10.03 16.59
C ASP A 58 -4.36 9.40 17.99
N GLU A 59 -3.71 8.24 18.19
CA GLU A 59 -3.62 7.56 19.49
C GLU A 59 -2.76 8.35 20.49
N LYS A 60 -1.58 8.84 20.07
CA LYS A 60 -0.73 9.68 20.92
C LYS A 60 -1.42 10.98 21.34
N ASP A 61 -2.14 11.62 20.42
CA ASP A 61 -2.89 12.84 20.70
C ASP A 61 -4.05 12.59 21.69
N ARG A 62 -4.65 11.40 21.67
CA ARG A 62 -5.68 10.99 22.63
C ARG A 62 -5.08 10.72 24.01
N ASP A 63 -4.03 9.92 24.08
CA ASP A 63 -3.33 9.59 25.33
C ASP A 63 -2.80 10.85 26.02
N GLU A 64 -2.31 11.84 25.26
CA GLU A 64 -1.84 13.11 25.81
C GLU A 64 -2.99 13.96 26.37
N LYS A 65 -4.17 13.97 25.72
CA LYS A 65 -5.36 14.65 26.25
C LYS A 65 -5.88 13.99 27.53
N GLU A 66 -5.87 12.66 27.61
CA GLU A 66 -6.29 11.93 28.80
C GLU A 66 -5.33 12.12 29.97
N ARG A 67 -4.01 12.20 29.74
CA ARG A 67 -3.03 12.49 30.80
C ARG A 67 -3.08 13.92 31.34
N ARG A 68 -3.67 14.84 30.57
CA ARG A 68 -3.82 16.26 30.93
C ARG A 68 -5.19 16.58 31.56
N ALA A 69 -6.11 15.62 31.57
CA ALA A 69 -7.43 15.71 32.19
C ALA A 69 -7.42 15.10 33.60
#